data_AF-A0A947CHP0-F1
#
_entry.id   AF-A0A947CHP0-F1
#
_cell.length_a   1.000
_cell.length_b   1.000
_cell.length_c   1.000
_cell.angle_alpha   90.00
_cell.angle_beta   90.00
_cell.angle_gamma   90.00
#
_symmetry.space_group_name_H-M   'P 1'
#
loop_
_entity.id
_entity.type
_entity.pdbx_description
1 polymer ?
#
loop_
_entity_poly.entity_id
_entity_poly.type
_entity_poly.pdbx_seq_one_letter_code
_entity_poly.pdbx_strand_id
1 'polypeptide(L)'
;MRCTGCNYPLWNLKARACPECGLAFCPSEHEFLPNSVRFCCPHCDQSYYGTDGRGHLVPSAFACVSCGRDVEMDAMVLRPAEGVAEAQTRVDDHPWLERANRGVMRGWFATIGRAMVAPGRLMRATPAEGSLGSAWWFIIATSIIVFGLGIGIPFFVIGLIAAFASGDWMEPVLIGASFVGGGVVFTLLMVAVW
;
A
#
# COMPACT_ATOMS: atom_id res chain seq x y z
N MET A 1 -8.53 -9.58 6.58
CA MET A 1 -7.41 -10.52 6.80
C MET A 1 -7.17 -11.30 5.52
N ARG A 2 -5.93 -11.41 5.05
CA ARG A 2 -5.60 -12.16 3.81
C ARG A 2 -4.33 -12.97 4.01
N CYS A 3 -4.26 -14.12 3.35
CA CYS A 3 -3.08 -14.98 3.39
C CYS A 3 -1.87 -14.27 2.77
N THR A 4 -0.72 -14.34 3.45
CA THR A 4 0.55 -13.75 2.96
C THR A 4 1.10 -14.49 1.72
N GLY A 5 0.80 -15.78 1.58
CA GLY A 5 1.26 -16.60 0.45
C GLY A 5 0.43 -16.44 -0.82
N CYS A 6 -0.90 -16.46 -0.72
CA CYS A 6 -1.80 -16.49 -1.89
C CYS A 6 -2.83 -15.35 -1.93
N ASN A 7 -2.81 -14.43 -0.96
CA ASN A 7 -3.73 -13.29 -0.88
C ASN A 7 -5.22 -13.67 -0.74
N TYR A 8 -5.54 -14.92 -0.42
CA TYR A 8 -6.91 -15.38 -0.19
C TYR A 8 -7.51 -14.77 1.10
N PRO A 9 -8.79 -14.34 1.11
CA PRO A 9 -9.44 -13.80 2.30
C PRO A 9 -9.58 -14.86 3.41
N LEU A 10 -9.03 -14.58 4.58
CA LEU A 10 -9.01 -15.51 5.72
C LEU A 10 -10.12 -15.21 6.74
N TRP A 11 -11.34 -14.99 6.26
CA TRP A 11 -12.49 -14.66 7.11
C TRP A 11 -13.35 -15.89 7.39
N ASN A 12 -13.93 -15.95 8.59
CA ASN A 12 -14.82 -17.04 9.01
C ASN A 12 -14.18 -18.45 8.94
N LEU A 13 -12.85 -18.54 8.99
CA LEU A 13 -12.12 -19.80 8.99
C LEU A 13 -11.87 -20.27 10.42
N LYS A 14 -12.30 -21.50 10.73
CA LYS A 14 -11.96 -22.20 11.97
C LYS A 14 -10.59 -22.88 11.87
N ALA A 15 -10.26 -23.35 10.68
CA ALA A 15 -8.97 -23.95 10.38
C ALA A 15 -7.90 -22.85 10.31
N ARG A 16 -6.79 -23.03 11.04
CA ARG A 16 -5.63 -22.10 11.05
C ARG A 16 -4.69 -22.33 9.87
N ALA A 17 -5.26 -22.76 8.75
CA ALA A 17 -4.54 -23.01 7.51
C ALA A 17 -5.36 -22.41 6.37
N CYS A 18 -4.66 -21.72 5.47
CA CYS A 18 -5.28 -21.18 4.27
C CYS A 18 -5.80 -22.35 3.40
N PRO A 19 -7.07 -22.33 2.95
CA PRO A 19 -7.63 -23.41 2.14
C PRO A 19 -6.98 -23.52 0.76
N GLU A 20 -6.42 -22.42 0.23
CA GLU A 20 -5.83 -22.40 -1.12
C GLU A 20 -4.37 -22.87 -1.13
N CYS A 21 -3.55 -22.41 -0.18
CA CYS A 21 -2.10 -22.67 -0.20
C CYS A 21 -1.61 -23.48 1.00
N GLY A 22 -2.48 -23.84 1.93
CA GLY A 22 -2.14 -24.62 3.13
C GLY A 22 -1.27 -23.90 4.16
N LEU A 23 -0.89 -22.64 3.92
CA LEU A 23 -0.03 -21.88 4.83
C LEU A 23 -0.77 -21.64 6.15
N ALA A 24 -0.08 -21.90 7.27
CA ALA A 24 -0.58 -21.57 8.59
C ALA A 24 -0.66 -20.05 8.76
N PHE A 25 -1.64 -19.58 9.53
CA PHE A 25 -1.80 -18.16 9.81
C PHE A 25 -2.32 -17.94 11.24
N CYS A 26 -1.90 -16.84 11.86
CA CYS A 26 -2.37 -16.43 13.19
C CYS A 26 -3.02 -15.03 13.15
N PRO A 27 -4.21 -14.84 13.76
CA PRO A 27 -4.82 -13.51 13.97
C PRO A 27 -3.87 -12.44 14.49
N SER A 28 -3.01 -12.78 15.45
CA SER A 28 -2.00 -11.90 16.04
C SER A 28 -0.96 -11.34 15.05
N GLU A 29 -0.74 -12.01 13.92
CA GLU A 29 0.19 -11.57 12.87
C GLU A 29 -0.38 -10.45 11.99
N HIS A 30 -1.69 -10.20 12.08
CA HIS A 30 -2.37 -9.20 11.25
C HIS A 30 -2.82 -8.00 12.07
N GLU A 31 -2.70 -6.80 11.51
CA GLU A 31 -3.19 -5.57 12.14
C GLU A 31 -4.56 -5.19 11.62
N PHE A 32 -5.39 -4.68 12.52
CA PHE A 32 -6.77 -4.31 12.25
C PHE A 32 -7.03 -2.88 12.72
N LEU A 33 -8.00 -2.23 12.10
CA LEU A 33 -8.52 -0.98 12.68
C LEU A 33 -9.25 -1.31 14.00
N PRO A 34 -9.02 -0.56 15.09
CA PRO A 34 -9.72 -0.77 16.35
C PRO A 34 -11.24 -0.77 16.14
N ASN A 35 -11.93 -1.71 16.79
CA ASN A 35 -13.39 -1.93 16.66
C ASN A 35 -13.90 -2.36 15.27
N SER A 36 -13.03 -2.63 14.30
CA SER A 36 -13.45 -3.03 12.95
C SER A 36 -13.65 -4.54 12.77
N VAL A 37 -13.13 -5.35 13.69
CA VAL A 37 -13.15 -6.82 13.61
C VAL A 37 -13.76 -7.43 14.86
N ARG A 38 -14.62 -8.44 14.64
CA ARG A 38 -15.19 -9.32 15.64
C ARG A 38 -14.34 -10.57 15.77
N PHE A 39 -13.86 -10.82 16.98
CA PHE A 39 -13.28 -12.08 17.40
C PHE A 39 -14.39 -12.92 18.01
N CYS A 40 -14.81 -13.97 17.30
CA CYS A 40 -15.87 -14.88 17.73
C CYS A 40 -15.28 -16.09 18.45
N CYS A 41 -15.81 -16.41 19.63
CA CYS A 41 -15.46 -17.60 20.38
C CYS A 41 -15.70 -18.86 19.53
N PRO A 42 -14.73 -19.78 19.42
CA PRO A 42 -14.88 -20.97 18.58
C PRO A 42 -15.95 -21.96 19.09
N HIS A 43 -16.37 -21.82 20.35
CA HIS A 43 -17.31 -22.74 21.01
C HIS A 43 -18.76 -22.24 21.02
N CYS A 44 -18.98 -20.95 21.24
CA CYS A 44 -20.32 -20.37 21.43
C CYS A 44 -20.61 -19.18 20.52
N ASP A 45 -19.70 -18.83 19.61
CA ASP A 45 -19.80 -17.72 18.65
C ASP A 45 -19.94 -16.31 19.30
N GLN A 46 -19.79 -16.22 20.62
CA GLN A 46 -19.77 -14.93 21.34
C GLN A 46 -18.72 -14.00 20.74
N SER A 47 -19.13 -12.78 20.38
CA SER A 47 -18.26 -11.80 19.75
C SER A 47 -17.57 -10.89 20.77
N TYR A 48 -16.32 -10.56 20.47
CA TYR A 48 -15.47 -9.62 21.18
C TYR A 48 -14.81 -8.68 20.16
N TYR A 49 -14.48 -7.46 20.57
CA TYR A 49 -13.89 -6.46 19.69
C TYR A 49 -12.50 -6.09 20.18
N GLY A 50 -11.55 -6.01 19.25
CA GLY A 50 -10.20 -5.56 19.55
C GLY A 50 -10.15 -4.04 19.69
N THR A 51 -9.69 -3.56 20.84
CA THR A 51 -9.67 -2.14 21.21
C THR A 51 -8.27 -1.56 21.35
N ASP A 52 -7.23 -2.38 21.23
CA ASP A 52 -5.86 -1.90 21.35
C ASP A 52 -5.41 -1.11 20.12
N GLY A 53 -4.17 -0.59 20.13
CA GLY A 53 -3.62 0.19 19.03
C GLY A 53 -3.48 -0.57 17.71
N ARG A 54 -3.50 -1.91 17.73
CA ARG A 54 -3.39 -2.82 16.57
C ARG A 54 -4.73 -3.47 16.22
N GLY A 55 -5.82 -3.12 16.91
CA GLY A 55 -7.13 -3.73 16.78
C GLY A 55 -7.22 -5.17 17.30
N HIS A 56 -6.35 -5.56 18.23
CA HIS A 56 -6.31 -6.85 18.93
C HIS A 56 -7.08 -6.83 20.26
N LEU A 57 -7.36 -8.02 20.78
CA LEU A 57 -7.99 -8.22 22.08
C LEU A 57 -7.01 -7.97 23.22
N VAL A 58 -7.47 -7.28 24.26
CA VAL A 58 -6.74 -7.11 25.52
C VAL A 58 -7.67 -7.52 26.67
N PRO A 59 -7.36 -8.61 27.40
CA PRO A 59 -6.22 -9.52 27.23
C PRO A 59 -6.34 -10.43 25.99
N SER A 60 -5.20 -10.96 25.52
CA SER A 60 -5.15 -11.88 24.36
C SER A 60 -5.66 -13.31 24.67
N ALA A 61 -5.73 -13.68 25.95
CA ALA A 61 -6.32 -14.92 26.43
C ALA A 61 -7.21 -14.66 27.64
N PHE A 62 -8.41 -15.25 27.67
CA PHE A 62 -9.40 -15.05 28.73
C PHE A 62 -10.46 -16.15 28.74
N ALA A 63 -11.21 -16.25 29.83
CA ALA A 63 -12.39 -17.11 29.89
C ALA A 63 -13.60 -16.43 29.22
N CYS A 64 -14.22 -17.12 28.25
CA CYS A 64 -15.37 -16.61 27.52
C CYS A 64 -16.55 -16.31 28.47
N VAL A 65 -17.13 -15.11 28.41
CA VAL A 65 -18.21 -14.69 29.31
C VAL A 65 -19.51 -15.48 29.14
N SER A 66 -19.70 -16.11 27.98
CA SER A 66 -20.92 -16.86 27.64
C SER A 66 -20.80 -18.35 27.97
N CYS A 67 -19.70 -19.01 27.58
CA CYS A 67 -19.52 -20.45 27.79
C CYS A 67 -18.53 -20.83 28.90
N GLY A 68 -17.83 -19.86 29.49
CA GLY A 68 -16.87 -20.07 30.58
C GLY A 68 -15.57 -20.78 30.18
N ARG A 69 -15.38 -21.15 28.91
CA ARG A 69 -14.16 -21.82 28.43
C ARG A 69 -13.05 -20.82 28.18
N ASP A 70 -11.82 -21.24 28.43
CA ASP A 70 -10.62 -20.49 28.07
C ASP A 70 -10.53 -20.36 26.55
N VAL A 71 -10.36 -19.12 26.09
CA VAL A 71 -10.19 -18.78 24.69
C VAL A 71 -8.96 -17.90 24.53
N GLU A 72 -8.21 -18.19 23.49
CA GLU A 72 -7.06 -17.40 23.05
C GLU A 72 -7.39 -16.74 21.72
N MET A 73 -6.97 -15.49 21.55
CA MET A 73 -7.23 -14.67 20.37
C MET A 73 -6.91 -15.41 19.07
N ASP A 74 -5.78 -16.14 19.04
CA ASP A 74 -5.34 -16.86 17.85
C ASP A 74 -6.19 -18.08 17.51
N ALA A 75 -6.98 -18.59 18.46
CA ALA A 75 -7.94 -19.65 18.26
C ALA A 75 -9.35 -19.13 17.86
N MET A 76 -9.59 -17.82 17.92
CA MET A 76 -10.90 -17.21 17.65
C MET A 76 -11.18 -17.00 16.17
N VAL A 77 -12.45 -17.13 15.78
CA VAL A 77 -12.89 -16.96 14.39
C VAL A 77 -13.10 -15.47 14.12
N LEU A 78 -12.44 -14.94 13.11
CA LEU A 78 -12.54 -13.52 12.77
C LEU A 78 -13.69 -13.27 11.79
N ARG A 79 -14.50 -12.25 12.09
CA ARG A 79 -15.54 -11.71 11.19
C ARG A 79 -15.47 -10.19 11.16
N PRO A 80 -15.83 -9.52 10.06
CA PRO A 80 -15.96 -8.06 10.05
C PRO A 80 -17.02 -7.61 11.05
N ALA A 81 -16.86 -6.43 11.66
CA ALA A 81 -17.90 -5.82 12.50
C ALA A 81 -19.20 -5.55 11.71
N GLU A 82 -20.34 -5.42 12.42
CA GLU A 82 -21.61 -5.12 11.74
C GLU A 82 -21.56 -3.79 11.00
N GLY A 83 -21.99 -3.80 9.75
CA GLY A 83 -21.95 -2.61 8.88
C GLY A 83 -20.56 -2.25 8.34
N VAL A 84 -19.50 -3.00 8.70
CA VAL A 84 -18.13 -2.77 8.20
C VAL A 84 -17.82 -3.78 7.11
N ALA A 85 -17.51 -3.30 5.90
CA ALA A 85 -17.06 -4.16 4.81
C ALA A 85 -15.64 -4.71 5.11
N GLU A 86 -15.30 -5.91 4.64
CA GLU A 86 -13.97 -6.51 4.84
C GLU A 86 -12.80 -5.61 4.41
N ALA A 87 -13.01 -4.76 3.40
CA ALA A 87 -12.02 -3.80 2.92
C ALA A 87 -11.74 -2.67 3.93
N GLN A 88 -12.71 -2.36 4.79
CA GLN A 88 -12.64 -1.29 5.78
C GLN A 88 -12.05 -1.74 7.12
N THR A 89 -11.78 -3.04 7.29
CA THR A 89 -11.12 -3.56 8.50
C THR A 89 -9.59 -3.53 8.41
N ARG A 90 -9.03 -3.16 7.24
CA ARG A 90 -7.58 -3.12 6.99
C ARG A 90 -7.00 -1.80 7.48
N VAL A 91 -5.85 -1.87 8.15
CA VAL A 91 -4.96 -0.70 8.29
C VAL A 91 -4.57 -0.28 6.87
N ASP A 92 -4.77 0.99 6.53
CA ASP A 92 -4.69 1.54 5.16
C ASP A 92 -3.58 0.92 4.30
N ASP A 93 -3.93 0.32 3.15
CA ASP A 93 -2.92 -0.23 2.23
C ASP A 93 -2.25 0.88 1.40
N HIS A 94 -0.92 0.85 1.26
CA HIS A 94 -0.18 1.77 0.39
C HIS A 94 -0.39 1.41 -1.10
N PRO A 95 -1.05 2.27 -1.91
CA PRO A 95 -1.49 1.88 -3.27
C PRO A 95 -0.35 1.47 -4.20
N TRP A 96 0.83 2.08 -4.05
CA TRP A 96 2.01 1.72 -4.84
C TRP A 96 2.61 0.35 -4.45
N LEU A 97 2.53 -0.04 -3.17
CA LEU A 97 3.06 -1.33 -2.74
C LEU A 97 2.16 -2.48 -3.21
N GLU A 98 0.85 -2.25 -3.22
CA GLU A 98 -0.13 -3.18 -3.82
C GLU A 98 -0.24 -3.08 -5.36
N ARG A 99 0.70 -2.42 -6.05
CA ARG A 99 0.63 -2.23 -7.52
C ARG A 99 0.60 -3.53 -8.31
N ALA A 100 1.18 -4.61 -7.78
CA ALA A 100 1.13 -5.93 -8.41
C ALA A 100 -0.33 -6.42 -8.56
N ASN A 101 -1.21 -6.05 -7.63
CA ASN A 101 -2.61 -6.46 -7.62
C ASN A 101 -3.55 -5.42 -8.27
N ARG A 102 -3.18 -4.13 -8.24
CA ARG A 102 -4.00 -3.02 -8.77
C ARG A 102 -3.64 -2.60 -10.19
N GLY A 103 -2.48 -3.03 -10.68
CA GLY A 103 -1.85 -2.55 -11.90
C GLY A 103 -0.98 -1.31 -11.66
N VAL A 104 0.13 -1.20 -12.38
CA VAL A 104 1.18 -0.18 -12.17
C VAL A 104 0.64 1.24 -12.30
N MET A 105 -0.08 1.55 -13.39
CA MET A 105 -0.60 2.90 -13.62
C MET A 105 -1.66 3.31 -12.59
N ARG A 106 -2.60 2.41 -12.27
CA ARG A 106 -3.63 2.67 -11.25
C ARG A 106 -3.02 2.85 -9.86
N GLY A 107 -2.03 2.03 -9.50
CA GLY A 107 -1.29 2.16 -8.26
C GLY A 107 -0.55 3.50 -8.17
N TRP A 108 0.06 3.94 -9.28
CA TRP A 108 0.76 5.23 -9.37
C TRP A 108 -0.19 6.41 -9.16
N PHE A 109 -1.25 6.52 -9.97
CA PHE A 109 -2.24 7.60 -9.85
C PHE A 109 -2.94 7.62 -8.48
N ALA A 110 -3.28 6.45 -7.93
CA ALA A 110 -3.88 6.37 -6.60
C ALA A 110 -2.92 6.84 -5.49
N THR A 111 -1.62 6.58 -5.64
CA THR A 111 -0.60 7.04 -4.70
C THR A 111 -0.47 8.56 -4.76
N ILE A 112 -0.38 9.15 -5.95
CA ILE A 112 -0.34 10.60 -6.15
C ILE A 112 -1.60 11.26 -5.60
N GLY A 113 -2.78 10.76 -5.96
CA GLY A 113 -4.04 11.31 -5.47
C GLY A 113 -4.16 11.28 -3.94
N ARG A 114 -3.72 10.18 -3.30
CA ARG A 114 -3.68 10.11 -1.83
C ARG A 114 -2.61 11.01 -1.22
N ALA A 115 -1.46 11.19 -1.86
CA ALA A 115 -0.43 12.11 -1.39
C ALA A 115 -0.96 13.56 -1.38
N MET A 116 -1.78 13.93 -2.36
CA MET A 116 -2.38 15.27 -2.44
C MET A 116 -3.52 15.49 -1.44
N VAL A 117 -4.38 14.48 -1.22
CA VAL A 117 -5.62 14.63 -0.42
C VAL A 117 -5.43 14.21 1.05
N ALA A 118 -4.60 13.22 1.34
CA ALA A 118 -4.44 12.64 2.67
C ALA A 118 -3.02 12.09 2.92
N PRO A 119 -1.98 12.95 2.90
CA PRO A 119 -0.58 12.53 3.01
C PRO A 119 -0.29 11.80 4.33
N GLY A 120 -0.89 12.23 5.45
CA GLY A 120 -0.69 11.57 6.74
C GLY A 120 -1.23 10.15 6.81
N ARG A 121 -2.31 9.83 6.06
CA ARG A 121 -2.79 8.43 5.93
C ARG A 121 -1.86 7.61 5.06
N LEU A 122 -1.34 8.18 3.98
CA LEU A 122 -0.39 7.51 3.10
C LEU A 122 0.93 7.18 3.83
N MET A 123 1.45 8.10 4.64
CA MET A 123 2.64 7.84 5.46
C MET A 123 2.41 6.72 6.46
N ARG A 124 1.27 6.71 7.17
CA ARG A 124 0.93 5.61 8.10
C ARG A 124 0.72 4.26 7.42
N ALA A 125 0.26 4.27 6.16
CA ALA A 125 0.14 3.09 5.32
C ALA A 125 1.49 2.53 4.84
N THR A 126 2.59 3.28 5.03
CA THR A 126 3.92 2.86 4.59
C THR A 126 4.55 1.97 5.67
N PRO A 127 4.83 0.68 5.39
CA PRO A 127 5.43 -0.23 6.36
C PRO A 127 6.85 0.22 6.71
N ALA A 128 7.22 0.14 8.00
CA ALA A 128 8.54 0.52 8.49
C ALA A 128 9.67 -0.33 7.90
N GLU A 129 9.39 -1.60 7.60
CA GLU A 129 10.33 -2.55 6.96
C GLU A 129 10.11 -2.65 5.43
N GLY A 130 9.52 -1.62 4.82
CA GLY A 130 9.22 -1.61 3.39
C GLY A 130 10.48 -1.78 2.52
N SER A 131 10.34 -2.49 1.40
CA SER A 131 11.46 -2.69 0.48
C SER A 131 11.88 -1.36 -0.17
N LEU A 132 13.11 -0.93 0.11
CA LEU A 132 13.73 0.27 -0.48
C LEU A 132 13.61 0.26 -2.01
N GLY A 133 13.79 -0.90 -2.66
CA GLY A 133 13.69 -1.02 -4.11
C GLY A 133 12.33 -0.61 -4.68
N SER A 134 11.24 -0.85 -3.94
CA SER A 134 9.89 -0.46 -4.36
C SER A 134 9.70 1.06 -4.31
N ALA A 135 10.25 1.72 -3.28
CA ALA A 135 10.25 3.17 -3.16
C ALA A 135 11.10 3.83 -4.25
N TRP A 136 12.32 3.29 -4.48
CA TRP A 136 13.21 3.72 -5.57
C TRP A 136 12.52 3.68 -6.92
N TRP A 137 11.82 2.59 -7.22
CA TRP A 137 11.09 2.47 -8.47
C TRP A 137 9.99 3.53 -8.62
N PHE A 138 9.27 3.86 -7.54
CA PHE A 138 8.27 4.92 -7.58
C PHE A 138 8.90 6.28 -7.92
N ILE A 139 10.00 6.61 -7.25
CA ILE A 139 10.68 7.90 -7.39
C ILE A 139 11.22 8.03 -8.80
N ILE A 140 11.92 7.01 -9.32
CA ILE A 140 12.47 7.02 -10.68
C ILE A 140 11.34 7.14 -11.71
N ALA A 141 10.30 6.32 -11.61
CA ALA A 141 9.18 6.36 -12.55
C ALA A 141 8.48 7.72 -12.55
N THR A 142 8.21 8.28 -11.36
CA THR A 142 7.58 9.59 -11.22
C THR A 142 8.48 10.69 -11.79
N SER A 143 9.78 10.61 -11.55
CA SER A 143 10.73 11.61 -12.03
C SER A 143 10.86 11.58 -13.55
N ILE A 144 10.94 10.40 -14.16
CA ILE A 144 10.92 10.25 -15.62
C ILE A 144 9.63 10.83 -16.22
N ILE A 145 8.49 10.58 -15.59
CA ILE A 145 7.20 11.13 -16.05
C ILE A 145 7.20 12.65 -15.94
N VAL A 146 7.58 13.21 -14.79
CA VAL A 146 7.54 14.67 -14.56
C VAL A 146 8.57 15.39 -15.44
N PHE A 147 9.82 14.93 -15.48
CA PHE A 147 10.87 15.56 -16.28
C PHE A 147 10.72 15.26 -17.77
N GLY A 148 10.31 14.05 -18.15
CA GLY A 148 10.12 13.68 -19.54
C GLY A 148 8.87 14.30 -20.15
N LEU A 149 7.70 13.99 -19.60
CA LEU A 149 6.41 14.47 -20.13
C LEU A 149 6.11 15.91 -19.74
N GLY A 150 6.40 16.29 -18.49
CA GLY A 150 6.03 17.61 -17.96
C GLY A 150 6.93 18.76 -18.42
N ILE A 151 8.23 18.51 -18.54
CA ILE A 151 9.23 19.55 -18.90
C ILE A 151 9.87 19.25 -20.25
N GLY A 152 10.36 18.03 -20.46
CA GLY A 152 11.12 17.64 -21.64
C GLY A 152 10.35 17.83 -22.94
N ILE A 153 9.14 17.27 -23.03
CA ILE A 153 8.33 17.34 -24.26
C ILE A 153 7.95 18.78 -24.63
N PRO A 154 7.41 19.63 -23.73
CA PRO A 154 7.10 21.02 -24.08
C PRO A 154 8.31 21.79 -24.61
N PHE A 155 9.48 21.67 -23.94
CA PHE A 155 10.70 22.35 -24.39
C PHE A 155 11.23 21.77 -25.70
N PHE A 156 11.12 20.45 -25.89
CA PHE A 156 11.45 19.81 -27.14
C PHE A 156 10.57 20.32 -28.30
N VAL A 157 9.25 20.41 -28.09
CA VAL A 157 8.30 20.93 -29.10
C VAL A 157 8.59 22.39 -29.43
N ILE A 158 8.82 23.24 -28.43
CA ILE A 158 9.18 24.65 -28.62
C ILE A 158 10.49 24.75 -29.41
N GLY A 159 11.49 23.94 -29.06
CA GLY A 159 12.75 23.88 -29.78
C GLY A 159 12.57 23.44 -31.24
N LEU A 160 11.69 22.48 -31.49
CA LEU A 160 11.37 22.00 -32.84
C LEU A 160 10.71 23.10 -33.69
N ILE A 161 9.80 23.88 -33.11
CA ILE A 161 9.18 25.04 -33.76
C ILE A 161 10.23 26.11 -34.08
N ALA A 162 11.12 26.41 -33.13
CA ALA A 162 12.20 27.39 -33.33
C ALA A 162 13.22 26.93 -34.38
N ALA A 163 13.54 25.63 -34.43
CA ALA A 163 14.42 25.04 -35.44
C ALA A 163 13.85 25.22 -36.84
N PHE A 164 12.55 24.94 -37.03
CA PHE A 164 11.89 25.16 -38.31
C PHE A 164 11.83 26.63 -38.72
N ALA A 165 11.73 27.55 -37.76
CA ALA A 165 11.68 28.98 -38.02
C ALA A 165 13.06 29.58 -38.36
N SER A 166 14.14 29.08 -37.76
CA SER A 166 15.51 29.60 -37.91
C SER A 166 16.34 28.89 -38.97
N GLY A 167 15.98 27.65 -39.32
CA GLY A 167 16.78 26.77 -40.19
C GLY A 167 17.96 26.10 -39.48
N ASP A 168 18.20 26.42 -38.20
CA ASP A 168 19.20 25.76 -37.36
C ASP A 168 18.53 24.77 -36.42
N TRP A 169 18.83 23.49 -36.60
CA TRP A 169 18.21 22.38 -35.87
C TRP A 169 19.06 21.85 -34.72
N MET A 170 20.31 22.30 -34.57
CA MET A 170 21.24 21.67 -33.61
C MET A 170 21.10 22.26 -32.20
N GLU A 171 21.01 23.59 -32.08
CA GLU A 171 20.91 24.27 -30.78
C GLU A 171 19.64 23.88 -29.98
N PRO A 172 18.43 23.85 -30.60
CA PRO A 172 17.20 23.56 -29.85
C PRO A 172 17.11 22.10 -29.39
N VAL A 173 17.68 21.18 -30.17
CA VAL A 173 17.76 19.74 -29.83
C VAL A 173 18.68 19.52 -28.63
N LEU A 174 19.84 20.19 -28.59
CA LEU A 174 20.77 20.10 -27.45
C LEU A 174 20.16 20.66 -26.17
N ILE A 175 19.43 21.78 -26.26
CA ILE A 175 18.71 22.36 -25.12
C ILE A 175 17.64 21.37 -24.62
N GLY A 176 16.79 20.84 -25.49
CA GLY A 176 15.76 19.85 -25.10
C GLY A 176 16.37 18.60 -24.45
N ALA A 177 17.45 18.06 -25.02
CA ALA A 177 18.14 16.89 -24.49
C ALA A 177 18.78 17.15 -23.11
N SER A 178 19.32 18.35 -22.89
CA SER A 178 19.96 18.72 -21.62
C SER A 178 18.96 18.91 -20.47
N PHE A 179 17.72 19.34 -20.72
CA PHE A 179 16.68 19.37 -19.68
C PHE A 179 16.22 17.97 -19.27
N VAL A 180 16.06 17.04 -20.22
CA VAL A 180 15.70 15.65 -19.93
C VAL A 180 16.83 14.94 -19.21
N GLY A 181 18.05 15.02 -19.74
CA GLY A 181 19.24 14.41 -19.13
C GLY A 181 19.57 15.02 -17.77
N GLY A 182 19.51 16.35 -17.65
CA GLY A 182 19.77 17.08 -16.41
C GLY A 182 18.77 16.77 -15.32
N GLY A 183 17.46 16.67 -15.64
CA GLY A 183 16.43 16.30 -14.66
C GLY A 183 16.60 14.89 -14.11
N VAL A 184 16.96 13.92 -14.97
CA VAL A 184 17.25 12.54 -14.54
C VAL A 184 18.50 12.49 -13.66
N VAL A 185 19.59 13.13 -14.09
CA VAL A 185 20.85 13.18 -13.31
C VAL A 185 20.64 13.87 -11.96
N PHE A 186 19.92 15.01 -11.94
CA PHE A 186 19.61 15.74 -10.71
C PHE A 186 18.78 14.87 -9.75
N THR A 187 17.79 14.15 -10.24
CA THR A 187 17.02 13.20 -9.43
C THR A 187 17.91 12.12 -8.85
N LEU A 188 18.75 11.48 -9.67
CA LEU A 188 19.67 10.44 -9.20
C LEU A 188 20.63 10.97 -8.14
N LEU A 189 21.13 12.21 -8.28
CA LEU A 189 21.98 12.86 -7.29
C LEU A 189 21.22 13.17 -5.99
N MET A 190 20.02 13.75 -6.06
CA MET A 190 19.20 14.02 -4.88
C MET A 190 18.92 12.75 -4.09
N VAL A 191 18.63 11.64 -4.77
CA VAL A 191 18.36 10.38 -4.08
C VAL A 191 19.65 9.69 -3.61
N ALA A 192 20.80 9.87 -4.26
CA ALA A 192 22.08 9.35 -3.78
C ALA A 192 22.61 10.03 -2.51
N VAL A 193 22.12 11.23 -2.19
CA VAL A 193 22.48 12.00 -0.99
C VAL A 193 21.66 11.57 0.25
N TRP A 194 20.55 10.85 0.05
CA TRP A 194 19.67 10.34 1.10
C TRP A 194 19.89 8.85 1.36
#